data_AF-A0A821YNV2-F1
#
_entry.id   AF-A0A821YNV2-F1
#
_cell.length_a   1.000
_cell.length_b   1.000
_cell.length_c   1.000
_cell.angle_alpha   90.00
_cell.angle_beta   90.00
_cell.angle_gamma   90.00
#
_symmetry.space_group_name_H-M   'P 1'
#
loop_
_entity.id
_entity.type
_entity.pdbx_description
1 polymer ?
#
loop_
_entity_poly.entity_id
_entity_poly.type
_entity_poly.pdbx_seq_one_letter_code
_entity_poly.pdbx_strand_id
1 'polypeptide(L)'
;MALPPPLSAKYEKSFAYQTVKDRLPIIVTRVVDFLARLRGKIAKEYGDEAENECKSCISAMDKLRYEIARDKPILLLNDNHTDDVHLWNEYLQKEMDQGKVLSWFQSSWLFVECYMYRKISEAFFLTTHLQHIDPFIEMKQNTFYLSSKAMDVLLAQLNTDVDQTVNLINNKSTIEQQFYNYMEIALWGNACDLSITAGADCSQEHDPFHQITEFKSHILINHQTSVFNYLYDQQAYLLNFDVSIDFVLDNAGFELLTDLCFADFLISKRLCSRIILHLKCFPWFVSDATKNDFQWL
;
A
#
# COMPACT_ATOMS: atom_id res chain seq x y z
N MET A 1 -18.36 -27.63 -4.37
CA MET A 1 -17.01 -27.74 -3.75
C MET A 1 -16.93 -26.75 -2.61
N ALA A 2 -16.43 -27.15 -1.44
CA ALA A 2 -16.15 -26.21 -0.36
C ALA A 2 -14.88 -25.40 -0.70
N LEU A 3 -14.84 -24.12 -0.32
CA LEU A 3 -13.65 -23.29 -0.48
C LEU A 3 -12.50 -23.82 0.41
N PRO A 4 -11.23 -23.71 -0.02
CA PRO A 4 -10.10 -24.06 0.82
C PRO A 4 -10.04 -23.15 2.06
N PRO A 5 -9.44 -23.62 3.17
CA PRO A 5 -9.27 -22.79 4.37
C PRO A 5 -8.34 -21.61 4.07
N PRO A 6 -8.53 -20.46 4.76
CA PRO A 6 -7.63 -19.32 4.63
C PRO A 6 -6.23 -19.67 5.15
N LEU A 7 -5.21 -18.98 4.62
CA LEU A 7 -3.87 -18.99 5.21
C LEU A 7 -3.95 -18.51 6.66
N SER A 8 -3.13 -19.09 7.53
CA SER A 8 -3.16 -18.81 8.96
C SER A 8 -1.80 -19.09 9.57
N ALA A 9 -1.46 -18.31 10.59
CA ALA A 9 -0.26 -18.50 11.37
C ALA A 9 -0.33 -19.73 12.30
N LYS A 10 -1.35 -20.59 12.24
CA LYS A 10 -1.35 -21.85 13.00
C LYS A 10 -0.34 -22.88 12.47
N TYR A 11 0.14 -22.69 11.24
CA TYR A 11 1.08 -23.61 10.58
C TYR A 11 2.51 -23.07 10.68
N GLU A 12 3.32 -23.64 11.56
CA GLU A 12 4.66 -23.12 11.92
C GLU A 12 5.66 -22.98 10.76
N LYS A 13 5.49 -23.78 9.70
CA LYS A 13 6.35 -23.73 8.50
C LYS A 13 5.85 -22.77 7.43
N SER A 14 4.70 -22.13 7.65
CA SER A 14 4.12 -21.19 6.68
C SER A 14 4.77 -19.82 6.82
N PHE A 15 4.78 -19.09 5.72
CA PHE A 15 5.16 -17.69 5.72
C PHE A 15 4.26 -16.85 6.65
N ALA A 16 2.97 -17.17 6.73
CA ALA A 16 2.03 -16.51 7.65
C ALA A 16 2.49 -16.62 9.12
N TYR A 17 2.99 -17.78 9.56
CA TYR A 17 3.53 -17.94 10.91
C TYR A 17 4.74 -17.02 11.14
N GLN A 18 5.68 -16.98 10.20
CA GLN A 18 6.85 -16.11 10.29
C GLN A 18 6.43 -14.63 10.31
N THR A 19 5.48 -14.23 9.47
CA THR A 19 4.95 -12.85 9.45
C THR A 19 4.33 -12.47 10.79
N VAL A 20 3.40 -13.28 11.31
CA VAL A 20 2.71 -12.98 12.58
C VAL A 20 3.67 -13.00 13.77
N LYS A 21 4.59 -13.97 13.82
CA LYS A 21 5.51 -14.15 14.94
C LYS A 21 6.63 -13.11 14.98
N ASP A 22 7.23 -12.83 13.83
CA ASP A 22 8.48 -12.05 13.77
C ASP A 22 8.24 -10.66 13.18
N ARG A 23 7.52 -10.55 12.04
CA ARG A 23 7.39 -9.28 11.30
C ARG A 23 6.42 -8.30 11.95
N LEU A 24 5.21 -8.73 12.31
CA LEU A 24 4.22 -7.82 12.91
C LEU A 24 4.76 -7.14 14.18
N PRO A 25 5.43 -7.86 15.12
CA PRO A 25 6.03 -7.21 16.28
C PRO A 25 7.14 -6.21 15.94
N ILE A 26 7.93 -6.45 14.89
CA ILE A 26 8.96 -5.50 14.42
C ILE A 26 8.30 -4.22 13.91
N ILE A 27 7.24 -4.33 13.11
CA ILE A 27 6.49 -3.18 12.58
C ILE A 27 5.92 -2.34 13.72
N VAL A 28 5.27 -2.98 14.71
CA VAL A 28 4.73 -2.26 15.88
C VAL A 28 5.85 -1.60 16.70
N THR A 29 7.02 -2.23 16.80
CA THR A 29 8.20 -1.64 17.48
C THR A 29 8.67 -0.37 16.77
N ARG A 30 8.65 -0.32 15.44
CA ARG A 30 9.00 0.90 14.69
C ARG A 30 8.04 2.06 14.94
N VAL A 31 6.75 1.76 15.13
CA VAL A 31 5.76 2.78 15.53
C VAL A 31 6.09 3.33 16.92
N VAL A 32 6.55 2.49 17.86
CA VAL A 32 7.05 2.93 19.17
C VAL A 32 8.25 3.85 19.01
N ASP A 33 9.23 3.47 18.18
CA ASP A 33 10.43 4.28 17.94
C ASP A 33 10.10 5.63 17.30
N PHE A 34 9.13 5.66 16.37
CA PHE A 34 8.60 6.89 15.78
C PHE A 34 7.96 7.79 16.85
N LEU A 35 7.03 7.26 17.66
CA LEU A 35 6.37 8.01 18.73
C LEU A 35 7.36 8.54 19.76
N ALA A 36 8.39 7.76 20.11
CA ALA A 36 9.42 8.16 21.06
C ALA A 36 10.23 9.37 20.57
N ARG A 37 10.56 9.42 19.27
CA ARG A 37 11.23 10.56 18.63
C ARG A 37 10.30 11.76 18.47
N LEU A 38 9.04 11.52 18.10
CA LEU A 38 8.02 12.56 17.93
C LEU A 38 7.68 13.28 19.24
N ARG A 39 7.67 12.55 20.36
CA ARG A 39 7.25 13.04 21.69
C ARG A 39 7.83 14.40 22.05
N GLY A 40 9.14 14.58 21.87
CA GLY A 40 9.81 15.84 22.22
C GLY A 40 9.44 17.01 21.31
N LYS A 41 9.11 16.74 20.04
CA LYS A 41 8.66 17.74 19.08
C LYS A 41 7.22 18.15 19.38
N ILE A 42 6.32 17.18 19.57
CA ILE A 42 4.90 17.45 19.77
C ILE A 42 4.61 18.12 21.11
N ALA A 43 5.36 17.79 22.16
CA ALA A 43 5.26 18.45 23.46
C ALA A 43 5.57 19.96 23.38
N LYS A 44 6.52 20.36 22.52
CA LYS A 44 6.84 21.78 22.30
C LYS A 44 5.75 22.52 21.52
N GLU A 45 5.06 21.82 20.63
CA GLU A 45 4.07 22.40 19.73
C GLU A 45 2.68 22.48 20.37
N TYR A 46 2.28 21.44 21.09
CA TYR A 46 0.92 21.29 21.64
C TYR A 46 0.86 21.11 23.16
N GLY A 47 2.01 21.10 23.85
CA GLY A 47 2.09 21.03 25.32
C GLY A 47 2.00 19.61 25.90
N ASP A 48 1.82 19.55 27.22
CA ASP A 48 1.87 18.30 28.02
C ASP A 48 0.79 17.28 27.63
N GLU A 49 -0.35 17.75 27.11
CA GLU A 49 -1.45 16.88 26.66
C GLU A 49 -0.99 15.98 25.51
N ALA A 50 -0.40 16.55 24.46
CA ALA A 50 0.13 15.79 23.33
C ALA A 50 1.30 14.87 23.74
N GLU A 51 2.12 15.28 24.73
CA GLU A 51 3.16 14.39 25.28
C GLU A 51 2.55 13.14 25.93
N ASN A 52 1.45 13.32 26.67
CA ASN A 52 0.72 12.23 27.33
C ASN A 52 -0.02 11.34 26.32
N GLU A 53 -0.52 11.91 25.22
CA GLU A 53 -1.04 11.14 24.09
C GLU A 53 0.04 10.23 23.50
N CYS A 54 1.26 10.73 23.24
CA CYS A 54 2.36 9.88 22.76
C CYS A 54 2.66 8.73 23.72
N LYS A 55 2.69 8.97 25.04
CA LYS A 55 2.90 7.92 26.05
C LYS A 55 1.78 6.87 26.01
N SER A 56 0.54 7.32 25.82
CA SER A 56 -0.63 6.42 25.70
C SER A 56 -0.55 5.56 24.44
N CYS A 57 -0.20 6.13 23.29
CA CYS A 57 -0.01 5.37 22.06
C CYS A 57 1.14 4.35 22.18
N ILE A 58 2.28 4.73 22.78
CA ILE A 58 3.39 3.80 23.04
C ILE A 58 2.92 2.64 23.91
N SER A 59 2.20 2.91 25.01
CA SER A 59 1.65 1.87 25.87
C SER A 59 0.67 0.95 25.13
N ALA A 60 -0.12 1.48 24.20
CA ALA A 60 -1.02 0.68 23.37
C ALA A 60 -0.24 -0.22 22.40
N MET A 61 0.85 0.27 21.80
CA MET A 61 1.72 -0.52 20.92
C MET A 61 2.43 -1.64 21.68
N ASP A 62 2.94 -1.38 22.88
CA ASP A 62 3.55 -2.42 23.72
C ASP A 62 2.55 -3.49 24.15
N LYS A 63 1.31 -3.09 24.48
CA LYS A 63 0.21 -4.02 24.74
C LYS A 63 -0.09 -4.87 23.51
N LEU A 64 -0.19 -4.26 22.32
CA LEU A 64 -0.45 -4.95 21.06
C LEU A 64 0.65 -6.00 20.75
N ARG A 65 1.92 -5.64 20.92
CA ARG A 65 3.04 -6.58 20.77
C ARG A 65 2.94 -7.77 21.71
N TYR A 66 2.59 -7.51 22.97
CA TYR A 66 2.39 -8.58 23.96
C TYR A 66 1.22 -9.47 23.58
N GLU A 67 0.10 -8.91 23.10
CA GLU A 67 -1.07 -9.65 22.67
C GLU A 67 -0.77 -10.57 21.48
N ILE A 68 -0.05 -10.06 20.47
CA ILE A 68 0.46 -10.85 19.34
C ILE A 68 1.34 -11.99 19.85
N ALA A 69 2.39 -11.67 20.62
CA ALA A 69 3.39 -12.65 21.07
C ALA A 69 2.83 -13.75 21.99
N ARG A 70 1.71 -13.49 22.66
CA ARG A 70 1.05 -14.43 23.58
C ARG A 70 -0.21 -15.05 23.01
N ASP A 71 -0.46 -14.89 21.71
CA ASP A 71 -1.64 -15.38 21.01
C ASP A 71 -2.94 -15.05 21.77
N LYS A 72 -3.05 -13.81 22.25
CA LYS A 72 -4.21 -13.37 23.02
C LYS A 72 -5.46 -13.35 22.13
N PRO A 73 -6.66 -13.48 22.74
CA PRO A 73 -7.91 -13.30 22.02
C PRO A 73 -8.00 -11.93 21.36
N ILE A 74 -8.56 -11.88 20.16
CA ILE A 74 -8.87 -10.66 19.43
C ILE A 74 -10.10 -10.01 20.07
N LEU A 75 -10.03 -8.69 20.27
CA LEU A 75 -11.03 -7.91 20.99
C LEU A 75 -11.80 -7.00 20.02
N LEU A 76 -12.95 -6.52 20.46
CA LEU A 76 -13.68 -5.48 19.74
C LEU A 76 -12.88 -4.16 19.74
N LEU A 77 -13.06 -3.38 18.68
CA LEU A 77 -12.53 -2.02 18.56
C LEU A 77 -13.38 -1.06 19.40
N ASN A 78 -12.75 -0.03 19.97
CA ASN A 78 -13.40 0.91 20.87
C ASN A 78 -13.12 2.39 20.60
N ASP A 79 -12.59 2.74 19.42
CA ASP A 79 -12.38 4.13 19.03
C ASP A 79 -13.62 4.82 18.45
N ASN A 80 -13.47 6.11 18.22
CA ASN A 80 -14.53 7.00 17.74
C ASN A 80 -14.55 7.16 16.21
N HIS A 81 -13.81 6.33 15.44
CA HIS A 81 -13.83 6.42 13.99
C HIS A 81 -15.19 5.94 13.47
N THR A 82 -15.97 6.88 12.94
CA THR A 82 -17.39 6.68 12.66
C THR A 82 -17.67 5.73 11.51
N ASP A 83 -16.70 5.58 10.60
CA ASP A 83 -16.99 5.04 9.27
C ASP A 83 -16.85 3.50 9.20
N ASP A 84 -16.03 2.89 10.06
CA ASP A 84 -15.68 1.46 9.93
C ASP A 84 -15.77 0.61 11.21
N VAL A 85 -15.76 1.21 12.41
CA VAL A 85 -15.73 0.47 13.69
C VAL A 85 -16.90 -0.51 13.82
N HIS A 86 -18.08 -0.08 13.38
CA HIS A 86 -19.28 -0.92 13.41
C HIS A 86 -19.15 -2.16 12.50
N LEU A 87 -18.57 -2.02 11.31
CA LEU A 87 -18.36 -3.14 10.37
C LEU A 87 -17.35 -4.15 10.92
N TRP A 88 -16.25 -3.66 11.52
CA TRP A 88 -15.26 -4.51 12.19
C TRP A 88 -15.87 -5.29 13.35
N ASN A 89 -16.59 -4.59 14.23
CA ASN A 89 -17.21 -5.21 15.40
C ASN A 89 -18.34 -6.17 15.02
N GLU A 90 -19.11 -5.88 13.97
CA GLU A 90 -20.11 -6.82 13.42
C GLU A 90 -19.45 -8.10 12.90
N TYR A 91 -18.36 -7.98 12.13
CA TYR A 91 -17.60 -9.13 11.65
C TYR A 91 -17.06 -9.98 12.81
N LEU A 92 -16.42 -9.33 13.80
CA LEU A 92 -15.88 -9.99 14.99
C LEU A 92 -16.97 -10.72 15.76
N GLN A 93 -18.09 -10.06 16.04
CA GLN A 93 -19.20 -10.64 16.80
C GLN A 93 -19.78 -11.84 16.06
N LYS A 94 -19.98 -11.74 14.74
CA LYS A 94 -20.47 -12.83 13.91
C LYS A 94 -19.55 -14.06 13.96
N GLU A 95 -18.24 -13.86 13.92
CA GLU A 95 -17.28 -14.96 14.02
C GLU A 95 -17.27 -15.58 15.44
N MET A 96 -17.37 -14.76 16.49
CA MET A 96 -17.49 -15.23 17.88
C MET A 96 -18.78 -16.02 18.12
N ASP A 97 -19.92 -15.56 17.58
CA ASP A 97 -21.22 -16.22 17.70
C ASP A 97 -21.24 -17.59 16.99
N GLN A 98 -20.39 -17.77 15.98
CA GLN A 98 -20.16 -19.06 15.32
C GLN A 98 -19.24 -19.99 16.13
N GLY A 99 -18.81 -19.58 17.32
CA GLY A 99 -17.92 -20.35 18.19
C GLY A 99 -16.46 -20.40 17.71
N LYS A 100 -16.06 -19.49 16.80
CA LYS A 100 -14.68 -19.43 16.32
C LYS A 100 -13.77 -18.83 17.38
N VAL A 101 -12.62 -19.46 17.61
CA VAL A 101 -11.55 -18.90 18.44
C VAL A 101 -10.78 -17.88 17.61
N LEU A 102 -10.99 -16.60 17.91
CA LEU A 102 -10.28 -15.50 17.27
C LEU A 102 -9.04 -15.15 18.09
N SER A 103 -7.88 -15.58 17.61
CA SER A 103 -6.57 -15.19 18.15
C SER A 103 -5.57 -14.94 17.02
N TRP A 104 -4.43 -14.35 17.33
CA TRP A 104 -3.41 -13.92 16.37
C TRP A 104 -2.87 -15.06 15.50
N PHE A 105 -2.66 -16.25 16.08
CA PHE A 105 -2.12 -17.40 15.37
C PHE A 105 -3.23 -18.28 14.77
N GLN A 106 -4.42 -18.33 15.37
CA GLN A 106 -5.49 -19.24 14.91
C GLN A 106 -6.35 -18.66 13.77
N SER A 107 -6.49 -17.34 13.73
CA SER A 107 -7.35 -16.68 12.74
C SER A 107 -6.71 -16.68 11.34
N SER A 108 -7.48 -16.21 10.35
CA SER A 108 -6.97 -15.95 9.00
C SER A 108 -5.83 -14.94 9.04
N TRP A 109 -4.74 -15.21 8.31
CA TRP A 109 -3.57 -14.32 8.21
C TRP A 109 -3.98 -12.93 7.70
N LEU A 110 -4.75 -12.88 6.60
CA LEU A 110 -5.27 -11.62 6.07
C LEU A 110 -6.00 -10.80 7.13
N PHE A 111 -6.84 -11.46 7.92
CA PHE A 111 -7.62 -10.80 8.96
C PHE A 111 -6.73 -10.22 10.07
N VAL A 112 -5.79 -11.01 10.61
CA VAL A 112 -4.95 -10.55 11.73
C VAL A 112 -3.98 -9.45 11.33
N GLU A 113 -3.51 -9.48 10.08
CA GLU A 113 -2.65 -8.42 9.55
C GLU A 113 -3.43 -7.11 9.39
N CYS A 114 -4.62 -7.16 8.77
CA CYS A 114 -5.52 -5.99 8.70
C CYS A 114 -5.92 -5.48 10.09
N TYR A 115 -6.27 -6.38 11.01
CA TYR A 115 -6.65 -6.02 12.37
C TYR A 115 -5.49 -5.34 13.12
N MET A 116 -4.25 -5.78 12.91
CA MET A 116 -3.07 -5.15 13.50
C MET A 116 -2.96 -3.67 13.11
N TYR A 117 -3.02 -3.33 11.81
CA TYR A 117 -2.97 -1.94 11.35
C TYR A 117 -4.18 -1.14 11.81
N ARG A 118 -5.36 -1.78 11.91
CA ARG A 118 -6.55 -1.12 12.46
C ARG A 118 -6.41 -0.82 13.97
N LYS A 119 -5.73 -1.67 14.74
CA LYS A 119 -5.39 -1.44 16.16
C LYS A 119 -4.29 -0.39 16.34
N ILE A 120 -3.33 -0.31 15.42
CA ILE A 120 -2.43 0.84 15.36
C ILE A 120 -3.27 2.11 15.20
N SER A 121 -4.13 2.16 14.18
CA SER A 121 -4.94 3.33 13.87
C SER A 121 -5.91 3.71 15.00
N GLU A 122 -6.53 2.72 15.67
CA GLU A 122 -7.36 2.93 16.87
C GLU A 122 -6.61 3.74 17.94
N ALA A 123 -5.33 3.41 18.20
CA ALA A 123 -4.54 4.11 19.19
C ALA A 123 -4.30 5.59 18.85
N PHE A 124 -4.30 5.96 17.57
CA PHE A 124 -4.23 7.36 17.13
C PHE A 124 -5.63 8.00 17.11
N PHE A 125 -6.68 7.28 16.69
CA PHE A 125 -8.06 7.78 16.69
C PHE A 125 -8.64 8.07 18.07
N LEU A 126 -8.07 7.49 19.12
CA LEU A 126 -8.41 7.80 20.52
C LEU A 126 -7.75 9.09 21.05
N THR A 127 -6.93 9.76 20.24
CA THR A 127 -6.21 10.99 20.60
C THR A 127 -6.80 12.21 19.90
N THR A 128 -6.39 13.40 20.35
CA THR A 128 -6.78 14.69 19.77
C THR A 128 -5.69 15.24 18.85
N HIS A 129 -4.42 15.21 19.27
CA HIS A 129 -3.32 15.83 18.51
C HIS A 129 -2.62 14.86 17.55
N LEU A 130 -2.64 13.56 17.86
CA LEU A 130 -2.00 12.53 17.03
C LEU A 130 -2.93 11.94 15.97
N GLN A 131 -4.23 12.22 16.00
CA GLN A 131 -5.26 11.53 15.19
C GLN A 131 -4.93 11.40 13.70
N HIS A 132 -4.30 12.42 13.11
CA HIS A 132 -4.00 12.48 11.68
C HIS A 132 -2.52 12.22 11.35
N ILE A 133 -1.72 11.82 12.34
CA ILE A 133 -0.31 11.53 12.14
C ILE A 133 -0.15 10.13 11.56
N ASP A 134 0.59 10.07 10.45
CA ASP A 134 1.01 8.82 9.86
C ASP A 134 2.35 8.36 10.47
N PRO A 135 2.38 7.23 11.21
CA PRO A 135 3.61 6.74 11.83
C PRO A 135 4.63 6.16 10.84
N PHE A 136 4.25 5.99 9.57
CA PHE A 136 5.08 5.42 8.52
C PHE A 136 5.57 6.47 7.50
N ILE A 137 5.19 7.74 7.68
CA ILE A 137 5.48 8.82 6.71
C ILE A 137 6.97 8.97 6.39
N GLU A 138 7.84 8.92 7.40
CA GLU A 138 9.28 9.06 7.20
C GLU A 138 9.85 7.95 6.31
N MET A 139 9.31 6.73 6.45
CA MET A 139 9.74 5.57 5.67
C MET A 139 9.29 5.71 4.21
N LYS A 140 8.03 6.12 4.00
CA LYS A 140 7.49 6.38 2.66
C LYS A 140 8.26 7.46 1.92
N GLN A 141 8.55 8.57 2.60
CA GLN A 141 9.33 9.67 2.02
C GLN A 141 10.78 9.28 1.77
N ASN A 142 11.41 8.50 2.66
CA ASN A 142 12.79 8.05 2.45
C ASN A 142 12.91 7.19 1.18
N THR A 143 12.02 6.22 1.00
CA THR A 143 11.98 5.38 -0.22
C THR A 143 11.80 6.22 -1.48
N PHE A 144 10.96 7.27 -1.43
CA PHE A 144 10.82 8.20 -2.55
C PHE A 144 12.15 8.89 -2.88
N TYR A 145 12.82 9.51 -1.89
CA TYR A 145 14.08 10.23 -2.13
C TYR A 145 15.20 9.32 -2.65
N LEU A 146 15.28 8.09 -2.15
CA LEU A 146 16.27 7.10 -2.57
C LEU A 146 16.08 6.68 -4.05
N SER A 147 14.87 6.79 -4.60
CA SER A 147 14.55 6.42 -5.99
C SER A 147 14.61 7.60 -6.97
N SER A 148 15.08 8.79 -6.55
CA SER A 148 15.11 10.02 -7.37
C SER A 148 15.69 9.85 -8.78
N LYS A 149 16.82 9.17 -8.92
CA LYS A 149 17.45 8.95 -10.23
C LYS A 149 16.58 8.11 -11.18
N ALA A 150 15.95 7.06 -10.66
CA ALA A 150 15.06 6.21 -11.44
C ALA A 150 13.80 7.00 -11.87
N MET A 151 13.29 7.86 -10.98
CA MET A 151 12.17 8.75 -11.27
C MET A 151 12.50 9.74 -12.40
N ASP A 152 13.68 10.37 -12.37
CA ASP A 152 14.10 11.29 -13.42
C ASP A 152 14.14 10.62 -14.80
N VAL A 153 14.66 9.40 -14.88
CA VAL A 153 14.71 8.62 -16.14
C VAL A 153 13.30 8.28 -16.63
N LEU A 154 12.43 7.81 -15.74
CA LEU A 154 11.04 7.48 -16.07
C LEU A 154 10.27 8.69 -16.58
N LEU A 155 10.36 9.83 -15.89
CA LEU A 155 9.68 11.06 -16.25
C LEU A 155 10.21 11.64 -17.56
N ALA A 156 11.52 11.59 -17.81
CA ALA A 156 12.10 12.02 -19.08
C ALA A 156 11.61 11.16 -20.25
N GLN A 157 11.50 9.84 -20.06
CA GLN A 157 10.96 8.95 -21.08
C GLN A 157 9.46 9.17 -21.30
N LEU A 158 8.68 9.36 -20.22
CA LEU A 158 7.25 9.66 -20.30
C LEU A 158 7.00 10.93 -21.11
N ASN A 159 7.70 12.03 -20.81
CA ASN A 159 7.58 13.26 -21.58
C ASN A 159 7.85 13.03 -23.08
N THR A 160 8.90 12.28 -23.40
CA THR A 160 9.23 11.93 -24.78
C THR A 160 8.12 11.12 -25.45
N ASP A 161 7.59 10.11 -24.76
CA ASP A 161 6.54 9.24 -25.29
C ASP A 161 5.21 10.00 -25.46
N VAL A 162 4.84 10.86 -24.51
CA VAL A 162 3.60 11.65 -24.54
C VAL A 162 3.66 12.74 -25.62
N ASP A 163 4.77 13.47 -25.76
CA ASP A 163 4.93 14.53 -26.77
C ASP A 163 4.84 14.01 -28.20
N GLN A 164 5.36 12.81 -28.45
CA GLN A 164 5.26 12.15 -29.76
C GLN A 164 3.81 11.89 -30.21
N THR A 165 2.83 11.95 -29.30
CA THR A 165 1.41 11.82 -29.62
C THR A 165 0.87 12.97 -30.47
N VAL A 166 1.49 14.17 -30.39
CA VAL A 166 1.12 15.33 -31.22
C VAL A 166 1.44 15.08 -32.70
N ASN A 167 2.39 14.19 -32.99
CA ASN A 167 2.86 13.88 -34.34
C ASN A 167 2.22 12.60 -34.94
N LEU A 168 0.90 12.41 -34.83
CA LEU A 168 0.00 11.55 -35.66
C LEU A 168 0.49 10.18 -36.25
N ILE A 169 1.63 9.62 -35.83
CA ILE A 169 2.28 8.46 -36.46
C ILE A 169 2.90 7.56 -35.37
N ASN A 170 2.14 7.23 -34.32
CA ASN A 170 2.49 6.06 -33.52
C ASN A 170 1.69 4.88 -34.05
N ASN A 171 2.37 3.96 -34.74
CA ASN A 171 1.77 2.70 -35.16
C ASN A 171 1.40 1.86 -33.92
N LYS A 172 0.40 0.98 -34.04
CA LYS A 172 -0.08 0.12 -32.95
C LYS A 172 1.06 -0.57 -32.19
N SER A 173 2.07 -1.05 -32.92
CA SER A 173 3.22 -1.77 -32.36
C SER A 173 4.08 -0.92 -31.43
N THR A 174 4.23 0.39 -31.68
CA THR A 174 5.00 1.29 -30.82
C THR A 174 4.25 1.55 -29.50
N ILE A 175 2.94 1.81 -29.58
CA ILE A 175 2.09 2.01 -28.40
C ILE A 175 2.03 0.72 -27.57
N GLU A 176 1.98 -0.43 -28.24
CA GLU A 176 2.01 -1.74 -27.59
C GLU A 176 3.30 -1.95 -26.77
N GLN A 177 4.47 -1.66 -27.36
CA GLN A 177 5.74 -1.78 -26.64
C GLN A 177 5.83 -0.81 -25.46
N GLN A 178 5.41 0.45 -25.65
CA GLN A 178 5.37 1.42 -24.56
C GLN A 178 4.42 0.96 -23.44
N PHE A 179 3.23 0.45 -23.79
CA PHE A 179 2.27 -0.10 -22.84
C PHE A 179 2.87 -1.25 -22.02
N TYR A 180 3.58 -2.18 -22.65
CA TYR A 180 4.28 -3.26 -21.95
C TYR A 180 5.35 -2.70 -21.00
N ASN A 181 6.13 -1.72 -21.43
CA ASN A 181 7.15 -1.12 -20.57
C ASN A 181 6.54 -0.47 -19.32
N TYR A 182 5.52 0.39 -19.47
CA TYR A 182 4.89 1.05 -18.32
C TYR A 182 4.15 0.07 -17.40
N MET A 183 3.49 -0.95 -17.95
CA MET A 183 2.84 -1.99 -17.14
C MET A 183 3.88 -2.84 -16.37
N GLU A 184 4.99 -3.22 -17.00
CA GLU A 184 6.07 -3.97 -16.35
C GLU A 184 6.79 -3.09 -15.30
N ILE A 185 6.99 -1.80 -15.57
CA ILE A 185 7.57 -0.84 -14.59
C ILE A 185 6.64 -0.67 -13.39
N ALA A 186 5.34 -0.51 -13.59
CA ALA A 186 4.36 -0.43 -12.50
C ALA A 186 4.36 -1.72 -11.66
N LEU A 187 4.39 -2.90 -12.30
CA LEU A 187 4.50 -4.20 -11.62
C LEU A 187 5.75 -4.29 -10.73
N TRP A 188 6.91 -3.87 -11.24
CA TRP A 188 8.19 -3.97 -10.53
C TRP A 188 8.48 -2.75 -9.64
N GLY A 189 7.66 -1.70 -9.67
CA GLY A 189 7.68 -0.61 -8.68
C GLY A 189 7.44 -1.14 -7.27
N ASN A 190 6.65 -2.20 -7.14
CA ASN A 190 6.40 -2.93 -5.89
C ASN A 190 7.60 -3.78 -5.41
N ALA A 191 8.70 -3.86 -6.18
CA ALA A 191 9.90 -4.56 -5.71
C ALA A 191 10.51 -3.91 -4.45
N CYS A 192 10.12 -2.66 -4.16
CA CYS A 192 10.48 -1.91 -2.97
C CYS A 192 9.45 -1.97 -1.82
N ASP A 193 8.61 -3.01 -1.75
CA ASP A 193 7.59 -3.18 -0.69
C ASP A 193 8.21 -3.16 0.72
N LEU A 194 7.86 -2.13 1.51
CA LEU A 194 8.34 -1.97 2.88
C LEU A 194 7.64 -2.91 3.86
N SER A 195 6.44 -3.39 3.56
CA SER A 195 5.72 -4.33 4.43
C SER A 195 6.46 -5.67 4.53
N ILE A 196 7.00 -6.16 3.40
CA ILE A 196 7.74 -7.42 3.32
C ILE A 196 9.09 -7.32 4.04
N THR A 197 9.75 -6.17 3.96
CA THR A 197 11.03 -5.94 4.63
C THR A 197 10.86 -5.51 6.09
N ALA A 198 9.62 -5.52 6.61
CA ALA A 198 9.26 -4.95 7.91
C ALA A 198 9.79 -3.53 8.08
N GLY A 199 9.82 -2.75 6.99
CA GLY A 199 10.20 -1.35 6.92
C GLY A 199 11.65 -1.06 6.58
N ALA A 200 12.48 -2.06 6.26
CA ALA A 200 13.87 -1.80 5.92
C ALA A 200 13.97 -1.00 4.61
N ASP A 201 14.94 -0.08 4.53
CA ASP A 201 15.14 0.75 3.36
C ASP A 201 15.27 -0.11 2.10
N CYS A 202 14.47 0.21 1.09
CA CYS A 202 14.58 -0.35 -0.25
C CYS A 202 14.77 0.81 -1.23
N SER A 203 15.74 0.68 -2.13
CA SER A 203 16.08 1.75 -3.08
C SER A 203 16.05 1.21 -4.50
N GLN A 204 15.53 2.02 -5.42
CA GLN A 204 15.56 1.75 -6.85
C GLN A 204 16.52 2.73 -7.51
N GLU A 205 17.81 2.38 -7.50
CA GLU A 205 18.86 3.25 -8.06
C GLU A 205 19.11 2.99 -9.56
N HIS A 206 18.51 1.93 -10.11
CA HIS A 206 18.72 1.49 -11.48
C HIS A 206 17.69 2.10 -12.44
N ASP A 207 18.07 2.18 -13.71
CA ASP A 207 17.16 2.56 -14.81
C ASP A 207 15.97 1.57 -14.86
N PRO A 208 14.72 2.02 -14.66
CA PRO A 208 13.54 1.16 -14.69
C PRO A 208 13.39 0.38 -16.00
N PHE A 209 13.76 0.97 -17.13
CA PHE A 209 13.64 0.32 -18.44
C PHE A 209 14.69 -0.77 -18.65
N HIS A 210 15.87 -0.62 -18.05
CA HIS A 210 16.86 -1.68 -18.03
C HIS A 210 16.40 -2.84 -17.15
N GLN A 211 15.87 -2.52 -15.96
CA GLN A 211 15.42 -3.51 -14.98
C GLN A 211 14.32 -4.42 -15.51
N ILE A 212 13.32 -3.88 -16.22
CA ILE A 212 12.25 -4.73 -16.79
C ILE A 212 12.79 -5.73 -17.83
N THR A 213 13.89 -5.40 -18.50
CA THR A 213 14.54 -6.34 -19.45
C THR A 213 15.11 -7.55 -18.72
N GLU A 214 15.72 -7.34 -17.54
CA GLU A 214 16.25 -8.41 -16.70
C GLU A 214 15.13 -9.19 -16.00
N PHE A 215 14.05 -8.50 -15.62
CA PHE A 215 12.99 -9.08 -14.80
C PHE A 215 11.90 -9.77 -15.60
N LYS A 216 11.88 -9.61 -16.92
CA LYS A 216 10.87 -10.19 -17.81
C LYS A 216 10.69 -11.70 -17.64
N SER A 217 11.77 -12.43 -17.40
CA SER A 217 11.73 -13.89 -17.19
C SER A 217 11.12 -14.32 -15.86
N HIS A 218 10.92 -13.39 -14.91
CA HIS A 218 10.33 -13.65 -13.60
C HIS A 218 8.80 -13.50 -13.61
N ILE A 219 8.20 -13.05 -14.72
CA ILE A 219 6.74 -12.99 -14.88
C ILE A 219 6.22 -14.39 -15.23
N LEU A 220 5.62 -15.06 -14.24
CA LEU A 220 5.13 -16.44 -14.41
C LEU A 220 3.85 -16.54 -15.26
N ILE A 221 2.97 -15.54 -15.16
CA ILE A 221 1.71 -15.47 -15.90
C ILE A 221 1.60 -14.07 -16.46
N ASN A 222 1.50 -13.96 -17.79
CA ASN A 222 1.51 -12.67 -18.46
C ASN A 222 0.32 -12.52 -19.42
N HIS A 223 -0.59 -11.59 -19.12
CA HIS A 223 -1.76 -11.27 -19.93
C HIS A 223 -1.70 -9.88 -20.59
N GLN A 224 -0.54 -9.23 -20.58
CA GLN A 224 -0.40 -7.85 -21.05
C GLN A 224 -0.92 -7.64 -22.48
N THR A 225 -0.67 -8.60 -23.38
CA THR A 225 -1.17 -8.56 -24.77
C THR A 225 -2.68 -8.58 -24.86
N SER A 226 -3.35 -9.38 -24.02
CA SER A 226 -4.81 -9.44 -24.00
C SER A 226 -5.40 -8.12 -23.49
N VAL A 227 -4.80 -7.53 -22.45
CA VAL A 227 -5.23 -6.24 -21.90
C VAL A 227 -5.02 -5.12 -22.91
N PHE A 228 -3.85 -5.05 -23.53
CA PHE A 228 -3.54 -4.05 -24.55
C PHE A 228 -4.51 -4.11 -25.72
N ASN A 229 -4.74 -5.30 -26.29
CA ASN A 229 -5.65 -5.46 -27.42
C ASN A 229 -7.08 -5.07 -27.03
N TYR A 230 -7.55 -5.46 -25.84
CA TYR A 230 -8.87 -5.06 -25.37
C TYR A 230 -9.01 -3.52 -25.34
N LEU A 231 -8.08 -2.81 -24.72
CA LEU A 231 -8.10 -1.35 -24.61
C LEU A 231 -7.94 -0.66 -25.97
N TYR A 232 -7.03 -1.14 -26.79
CA TYR A 232 -6.77 -0.59 -28.13
C TYR A 232 -8.00 -0.73 -29.05
N ASP A 233 -8.68 -1.87 -28.99
CA ASP A 233 -9.89 -2.11 -29.80
C ASP A 233 -11.09 -1.27 -29.31
N GLN A 234 -11.05 -0.76 -28.07
CA GLN A 234 -12.06 0.19 -27.56
C GLN A 234 -11.86 1.63 -28.04
N GLN A 235 -10.82 1.97 -28.79
CA GLN A 235 -10.55 3.37 -29.18
C GLN A 235 -11.70 4.04 -29.95
N ALA A 236 -12.44 3.29 -30.77
CA ALA A 236 -13.62 3.82 -31.45
C ALA A 236 -14.78 4.15 -30.48
N TYR A 237 -14.89 3.41 -29.37
CA TYR A 237 -15.90 3.65 -28.33
C TYR A 237 -15.61 4.94 -27.56
N LEU A 238 -14.33 5.32 -27.37
CA LEU A 238 -13.92 6.57 -26.72
C LEU A 238 -14.45 7.83 -27.42
N LEU A 239 -14.86 7.75 -28.69
CA LEU A 239 -15.48 8.87 -29.41
C LEU A 239 -16.89 9.21 -28.87
N ASN A 240 -17.56 8.23 -28.25
CA ASN A 240 -18.96 8.35 -27.86
C ASN A 240 -19.22 8.05 -26.37
N PHE A 241 -18.26 7.47 -25.67
CA PHE A 241 -18.40 7.01 -24.30
C PHE A 241 -17.18 7.34 -23.46
N ASP A 242 -17.43 7.65 -22.18
CA ASP A 242 -16.38 7.74 -21.18
C ASP A 242 -15.96 6.34 -20.75
N VAL A 243 -14.68 6.00 -20.99
CA VAL A 243 -14.07 4.76 -20.54
C VAL A 243 -13.14 5.09 -19.40
N SER A 244 -13.46 4.60 -18.20
CA SER A 244 -12.59 4.71 -17.04
C SER A 244 -11.79 3.45 -16.79
N ILE A 245 -10.55 3.62 -16.35
CA ILE A 245 -9.74 2.54 -15.76
C ILE A 245 -9.52 2.88 -14.29
N ASP A 246 -9.77 1.90 -13.43
CA ASP A 246 -9.63 2.01 -11.98
C ASP A 246 -8.29 1.39 -11.54
N PHE A 247 -7.50 2.15 -10.80
CA PHE A 247 -6.27 1.70 -10.16
C PHE A 247 -6.54 1.53 -8.68
N VAL A 248 -6.41 0.31 -8.17
CA VAL A 248 -6.41 0.03 -6.74
C VAL A 248 -4.96 0.06 -6.29
N LEU A 249 -4.56 1.18 -5.71
CA LEU A 249 -3.16 1.48 -5.44
C LEU A 249 -2.65 0.67 -4.24
N ASP A 250 -1.38 0.26 -4.34
CA ASP A 250 -0.66 -0.43 -3.27
C ASP A 250 0.21 0.58 -2.50
N ASN A 251 1.51 0.69 -2.80
CA ASN A 251 2.45 1.52 -2.06
C ASN A 251 2.57 2.98 -2.55
N ALA A 252 2.93 3.86 -1.62
CA ALA A 252 3.39 5.23 -1.87
C ALA A 252 4.83 5.25 -2.44
N GLY A 253 5.35 6.46 -2.71
CA GLY A 253 6.72 6.66 -3.16
C GLY A 253 6.92 6.28 -4.61
N PHE A 254 7.94 5.47 -4.91
CA PHE A 254 8.30 5.13 -6.28
C PHE A 254 7.19 4.36 -7.02
N GLU A 255 6.56 3.37 -6.37
CA GLU A 255 5.46 2.60 -6.97
C GLU A 255 4.29 3.51 -7.39
N LEU A 256 3.84 4.39 -6.47
CA LEU A 256 2.81 5.37 -6.79
C LEU A 256 3.20 6.24 -8.00
N LEU A 257 4.45 6.71 -8.09
CA LEU A 257 4.89 7.46 -9.28
C LEU A 257 4.80 6.60 -10.55
N THR A 258 5.20 5.34 -10.51
CA THR A 258 5.12 4.44 -11.68
C THR A 258 3.67 4.22 -12.13
N ASP A 259 2.73 4.08 -11.20
CA ASP A 259 1.30 3.99 -11.48
C ASP A 259 0.78 5.27 -12.13
N LEU A 260 1.19 6.44 -11.62
CA LEU A 260 0.81 7.73 -12.20
C LEU A 260 1.40 7.95 -13.59
N CYS A 261 2.64 7.53 -13.83
CA CYS A 261 3.24 7.56 -15.16
C CYS A 261 2.49 6.66 -16.14
N PHE A 262 2.09 5.47 -15.70
CA PHE A 262 1.29 4.57 -16.51
C PHE A 262 -0.11 5.14 -16.78
N ALA A 263 -0.76 5.72 -15.76
CA ALA A 263 -2.04 6.40 -15.89
C ALA A 263 -1.99 7.56 -16.90
N ASP A 264 -0.97 8.41 -16.84
CA ASP A 264 -0.76 9.49 -17.82
C ASP A 264 -0.57 8.92 -19.23
N PHE A 265 0.31 7.92 -19.39
CA PHE A 265 0.50 7.25 -20.66
C PHE A 265 -0.82 6.72 -21.26
N LEU A 266 -1.67 6.07 -20.45
CA LEU A 266 -2.96 5.53 -20.89
C LEU A 266 -3.92 6.62 -21.39
N ILE A 267 -4.00 7.75 -20.69
CA ILE A 267 -4.82 8.91 -21.09
C ILE A 267 -4.23 9.53 -22.36
N SER A 268 -2.93 9.81 -22.35
CA SER A 268 -2.20 10.47 -23.43
C SER A 268 -2.28 9.67 -24.73
N LYS A 269 -2.19 8.34 -24.69
CA LYS A 269 -2.38 7.47 -25.87
C LYS A 269 -3.84 7.17 -26.22
N ARG A 270 -4.80 7.82 -25.56
CA ARG A 270 -6.24 7.62 -25.76
C ARG A 270 -6.62 6.14 -25.66
N LEU A 271 -6.13 5.46 -24.63
CA LEU A 271 -6.54 4.10 -24.28
C LEU A 271 -7.69 4.11 -23.25
N CYS A 272 -7.91 5.25 -22.58
CA CYS A 272 -9.06 5.54 -21.74
C CYS A 272 -9.36 7.06 -21.77
N SER A 273 -10.51 7.47 -21.22
CA SER A 273 -10.83 8.89 -21.02
C SER A 273 -10.61 9.37 -19.60
N ARG A 274 -10.59 8.46 -18.61
CA ARG A 274 -10.44 8.80 -17.19
C ARG A 274 -9.71 7.70 -16.43
N ILE A 275 -8.89 8.10 -15.47
CA ILE A 275 -8.32 7.22 -14.45
C ILE A 275 -8.98 7.51 -13.10
N ILE A 276 -9.33 6.46 -12.36
CA ILE A 276 -9.85 6.55 -10.99
C ILE A 276 -8.85 5.88 -10.06
N LEU A 277 -8.33 6.63 -9.09
CA LEU A 277 -7.35 6.13 -8.12
C LEU A 277 -8.05 5.78 -6.81
N HIS A 278 -7.90 4.55 -6.34
CA HIS A 278 -8.42 4.08 -5.05
C HIS A 278 -7.25 3.96 -4.06
N LEU A 279 -7.25 4.85 -3.07
CA LEU A 279 -6.24 4.98 -2.02
C LEU A 279 -6.75 4.44 -0.68
N LYS A 280 -5.85 4.20 0.28
CA LYS A 280 -6.22 3.84 1.64
C LYS A 280 -6.69 5.08 2.42
N CYS A 281 -7.66 4.90 3.31
CA CYS A 281 -8.26 6.00 4.07
C CYS A 281 -7.43 6.48 5.27
N PHE A 282 -6.50 5.64 5.75
CA PHE A 282 -5.56 5.94 6.84
C PHE A 282 -4.30 5.07 6.67
N PRO A 283 -3.24 5.28 7.46
CA PRO A 283 -1.98 4.55 7.31
C PRO A 283 -2.19 3.03 7.38
N TRP A 284 -1.77 2.33 6.33
CA TRP A 284 -2.08 0.91 6.13
C TRP A 284 -0.84 0.20 5.60
N PHE A 285 -0.59 -1.03 6.05
CA PHE A 285 0.46 -1.91 5.51
C PHE A 285 1.85 -1.25 5.34
N VAL A 286 2.21 -0.35 6.25
CA VAL A 286 3.44 0.47 6.25
C VAL A 286 3.50 1.45 5.09
N SER A 287 3.59 0.96 3.86
CA SER A 287 3.87 1.77 2.67
C SER A 287 2.64 2.13 1.87
N ASP A 288 1.45 1.63 2.19
CA ASP A 288 0.29 1.86 1.32
C ASP A 288 -0.02 3.35 1.14
N ALA A 289 -0.37 3.69 -0.10
CA ALA A 289 -0.69 5.05 -0.49
C ALA A 289 -2.02 5.51 0.11
N THR A 290 -1.96 6.57 0.90
CA THR A 290 -3.11 7.34 1.37
C THR A 290 -3.30 8.59 0.52
N LYS A 291 -4.42 9.30 0.73
CA LYS A 291 -4.64 10.62 0.12
C LYS A 291 -3.51 11.62 0.42
N ASN A 292 -2.95 11.59 1.63
CA ASN A 292 -1.89 12.50 2.01
C ASN A 292 -0.60 12.20 1.25
N ASP A 293 -0.30 10.92 1.01
CA ASP A 293 0.86 10.51 0.22
C ASP A 293 0.73 10.95 -1.24
N PHE A 294 -0.45 10.76 -1.83
CA PHE A 294 -0.74 11.22 -3.19
C PHE A 294 -0.65 12.75 -3.34
N GLN A 295 -1.08 13.52 -2.34
CA GLN A 295 -1.00 14.98 -2.39
C GLN A 295 0.41 15.52 -2.12
N TRP A 296 1.22 14.75 -1.39
CA TRP A 296 2.60 15.10 -1.09
C TRP A 296 3.53 14.86 -2.30
N LEU A 297 3.27 13.78 -3.04
CA LEU A 297 3.94 13.44 -4.29
C LEU A 297 3.67 14.49 -5.38
#